data_AF-A0A359MVG0-F1
#
_entry.id   AF-A0A359MVG0-F1
#
_cell.length_a   1.000
_cell.length_b   1.000
_cell.length_c   1.000
_cell.angle_alpha   90.00
_cell.angle_beta   90.00
_cell.angle_gamma   90.00
#
_symmetry.space_group_name_H-M   'P 1'
#
loop_
_entity.id
_entity.type
_entity.pdbx_description
1 polymer ?
#
loop_
_entity_poly.entity_id
_entity_poly.type
_entity_poly.pdbx_seq_one_letter_code
_entity_poly.pdbx_strand_id
1 'polypeptide(L)'
;MKKIYLFLLGVSLAGCQWTQPNTVINDTTVVVDEVENEVELDTEDVTVEDSGVENVDTTNVELIVDAGVTWLDTPEPLEDLGLLADSENYQDIDQYYKVADLADGGEVIYFTRSEMGTTVNRFRKDGSGNYYLLANHSADYYSEDQDLLTDRITIDTTTTYQALQYPDELEVAGIPLQQQWLPFSFNDLFSIEDDNPSQPFTFLGDTAYGPVYIDTDAVVTTVADGSIESKSYVLKLADGSVVRYLAQKDFLADDGSLIADFTKGGINSSDQQFFVGMIASGCGVLGGDQYLVDMTPEALVTAGVTDSSDTLYTISDPDSTVLLNAYETYKIGRDFEGSTETLLTYEEFVGRTPIVVWQDSLGDYLVFMDKDFAPLVECGKPLIYLYPTEPTEVSVEVGADIRVSEPAYNNGWEVMAQPSGTELYWEGKGHGVYPDITFGRVVPKVQAELAIKSDLVKQGLTASEIKDFMEFWQPHLPNSRYVRLSWLNTEQMNQLAPLQITPKPDTLIRVFLDFAGQTTAKTNLTSQTLTSVPRDGFTVIEWGGLLLGQ
;
A
#
# COMPACT_ATOMS: atom_id res chain seq x y z
N MET A 1 28.19 26.31 21.67
CA MET A 1 28.40 26.12 23.14
C MET A 1 27.19 26.68 23.90
N LYS A 2 26.23 25.81 24.26
CA LYS A 2 25.10 25.94 25.23
C LYS A 2 24.18 24.73 24.98
N LYS A 3 24.36 23.62 25.73
CA LYS A 3 23.71 23.20 26.99
C LYS A 3 22.37 22.47 26.78
N ILE A 4 22.48 21.15 26.80
CA ILE A 4 21.42 20.12 26.89
C ILE A 4 20.77 20.17 28.27
N TYR A 5 19.44 20.01 28.34
CA TYR A 5 18.71 19.67 29.56
C TYR A 5 18.03 18.31 29.36
N LEU A 6 18.48 17.31 30.12
CA LEU A 6 17.81 16.03 30.34
C LEU A 6 16.73 16.22 31.42
N PHE A 7 15.53 15.66 31.21
CA PHE A 7 14.57 15.42 32.28
C PHE A 7 14.39 13.91 32.51
N LEU A 8 14.86 13.45 33.66
CA LEU A 8 14.46 12.20 34.31
C LEU A 8 13.16 12.45 35.09
N LEU A 9 12.17 11.57 34.94
CA LEU A 9 11.03 11.50 35.85
C LEU A 9 11.02 10.13 36.54
N GLY A 10 11.24 10.19 37.86
CA GLY A 10 11.21 9.06 38.77
C GLY A 10 9.78 8.71 39.20
N VAL A 11 9.59 7.41 39.44
CA VAL A 11 8.37 6.80 39.98
C VAL A 11 8.28 7.04 41.50
N SER A 12 7.11 7.45 41.98
CA SER A 12 6.75 7.54 43.40
C SER A 12 5.54 6.65 43.69
N LEU A 13 5.70 5.76 44.66
CA LEU A 13 4.70 4.86 45.24
C LEU A 13 3.86 5.56 46.34
N ALA A 14 2.54 5.28 46.34
CA ALA A 14 1.60 5.11 47.47
C ALA A 14 0.18 5.26 46.90
N GLY A 15 -0.84 4.42 47.11
CA GLY A 15 -1.10 3.36 48.10
C GLY A 15 -2.57 3.52 48.52
N CYS A 16 -3.42 2.51 48.30
CA CYS A 16 -4.68 2.35 49.06
C CYS A 16 -5.23 0.92 48.94
N GLN A 17 -5.55 0.34 50.09
CA GLN A 17 -6.06 -1.02 50.33
C GLN A 17 -7.60 -1.10 50.33
N TRP A 18 -8.11 -2.33 50.58
CA TRP A 18 -9.46 -2.80 50.97
C TRP A 18 -10.29 -3.34 49.79
N THR A 19 -10.90 -4.54 49.78
CA THR A 19 -11.11 -5.63 50.75
C THR A 19 -11.69 -6.86 50.02
N GLN A 20 -11.39 -8.08 50.48
CA GLN A 20 -12.11 -9.32 50.13
C GLN A 20 -13.45 -9.44 50.88
N PRO A 21 -14.40 -10.28 50.39
CA PRO A 21 -14.72 -11.48 51.20
C PRO A 21 -15.07 -12.77 50.42
N ASN A 22 -14.47 -13.87 50.90
CA ASN A 22 -15.00 -15.19 51.29
C ASN A 22 -15.80 -16.13 50.33
N THR A 23 -15.11 -17.24 50.00
CA THR A 23 -15.37 -18.68 50.34
C THR A 23 -16.63 -19.42 49.83
N VAL A 24 -16.43 -20.61 49.21
CA VAL A 24 -16.91 -21.98 49.61
C VAL A 24 -16.56 -23.02 48.51
N ILE A 25 -15.54 -23.89 48.70
CA ILE A 25 -15.52 -25.34 49.09
C ILE A 25 -15.50 -26.37 47.93
N ASN A 26 -14.40 -27.15 47.87
CA ASN A 26 -14.20 -28.62 47.71
C ASN A 26 -13.00 -28.91 46.79
N ASP A 27 -11.80 -29.18 47.31
CA ASP A 27 -11.31 -30.40 47.99
C ASP A 27 -11.08 -31.57 47.03
N THR A 28 -9.84 -31.73 46.57
CA THR A 28 -9.20 -33.06 46.45
C THR A 28 -7.68 -32.89 46.54
N THR A 29 -7.12 -33.55 47.54
CA THR A 29 -5.70 -33.62 47.89
C THR A 29 -5.01 -34.72 47.08
N VAL A 30 -3.84 -34.43 46.51
CA VAL A 30 -2.75 -35.42 46.38
C VAL A 30 -1.44 -34.71 46.71
N VAL A 31 -0.74 -35.29 47.69
CA VAL A 31 0.56 -34.88 48.24
C VAL A 31 1.67 -35.39 47.35
N VAL A 32 2.68 -34.54 47.06
CA VAL A 32 4.05 -35.02 46.82
C VAL A 32 5.03 -34.03 47.46
N ASP A 33 5.81 -34.53 48.43
CA ASP A 33 6.91 -33.86 49.11
C ASP A 33 8.07 -33.56 48.15
N GLU A 34 8.72 -32.42 48.38
CA GLU A 34 10.04 -32.06 47.84
C GLU A 34 11.12 -33.03 48.34
N VAL A 35 11.96 -33.52 47.42
CA VAL A 35 13.34 -33.88 47.73
C VAL A 35 14.22 -33.43 46.57
N GLU A 36 14.98 -32.36 46.80
CA GLU A 36 16.16 -32.00 46.02
C GLU A 36 17.16 -33.16 46.01
N ASN A 37 17.69 -33.52 44.84
CA ASN A 37 19.03 -34.08 44.71
C ASN A 37 19.53 -33.82 43.28
N GLU A 38 20.55 -32.96 43.20
CA GLU A 38 21.43 -32.83 42.04
C GLU A 38 22.11 -34.16 41.74
N VAL A 39 22.03 -34.61 40.48
CA VAL A 39 22.93 -35.62 39.92
C VAL A 39 23.20 -35.24 38.46
N GLU A 40 24.46 -34.88 38.17
CA GLU A 40 25.03 -34.87 36.82
C GLU A 40 24.89 -36.27 36.19
N LEU A 41 24.35 -36.36 34.97
CA LEU A 41 24.49 -37.57 34.15
C LEU A 41 24.74 -37.24 32.67
N ASP A 42 25.67 -38.04 32.17
CA ASP A 42 26.30 -38.09 30.86
C ASP A 42 25.34 -38.06 29.66
N THR A 43 25.87 -37.47 28.58
CA THR A 43 25.40 -37.59 27.21
C THR A 43 25.50 -39.03 26.70
N GLU A 44 24.37 -39.64 26.36
CA GLU A 44 24.32 -40.75 25.40
C GLU A 44 23.28 -40.47 24.32
N ASP A 45 23.73 -40.64 23.07
CA ASP A 45 23.02 -40.47 21.82
C ASP A 45 21.68 -41.22 21.77
N VAL A 46 20.62 -40.50 21.40
CA VAL A 46 19.43 -41.08 20.79
C VAL A 46 19.23 -40.43 19.44
N THR A 47 19.62 -41.16 18.39
CA THR A 47 19.33 -40.86 16.99
C THR A 47 17.82 -40.88 16.75
N VAL A 48 17.26 -39.73 16.38
CA VAL A 48 15.93 -39.65 15.77
C VAL A 48 16.12 -39.77 14.26
N GLU A 49 15.45 -40.75 13.67
CA GLU A 49 15.39 -40.96 12.23
C GLU A 49 14.74 -39.73 11.57
N ASP A 50 15.55 -39.05 10.76
CA ASP A 50 15.15 -37.98 9.86
C ASP A 50 14.28 -38.58 8.74
N SER A 51 12.98 -38.29 8.80
CA SER A 51 12.08 -38.49 7.68
C SER A 51 12.39 -37.42 6.64
N GLY A 52 13.29 -37.77 5.73
CA GLY A 52 13.84 -36.89 4.71
C GLY A 52 12.79 -36.03 4.01
N VAL A 53 12.94 -34.72 4.21
CA VAL A 53 12.57 -33.74 3.21
C VAL A 53 13.69 -33.77 2.18
N GLU A 54 13.39 -34.23 0.97
CA GLU A 54 14.32 -34.12 -0.15
C GLU A 54 14.66 -32.64 -0.34
N ASN A 55 15.94 -32.29 -0.19
CA ASN A 55 16.46 -31.00 -0.62
C ASN A 55 16.03 -30.77 -2.07
N VAL A 56 15.13 -29.80 -2.27
CA VAL A 56 14.81 -29.26 -3.58
C VAL A 56 16.11 -28.79 -4.21
N ASP A 57 16.33 -29.23 -5.44
CA ASP A 57 17.51 -28.94 -6.27
C ASP A 57 17.75 -27.42 -6.30
N THR A 58 18.75 -26.94 -5.55
CA THR A 58 19.23 -25.58 -5.68
C THR A 58 19.96 -25.49 -7.00
N THR A 59 19.23 -25.22 -8.08
CA THR A 59 19.83 -24.71 -9.31
C THR A 59 20.72 -23.53 -8.92
N ASN A 60 22.04 -23.68 -9.04
CA ASN A 60 22.97 -22.57 -8.88
C ASN A 60 22.64 -21.53 -9.95
N VAL A 61 21.79 -20.56 -9.62
CA VAL A 61 21.49 -19.44 -10.48
C VAL A 61 22.68 -18.50 -10.44
N GLU A 62 23.27 -18.22 -11.61
CA GLU A 62 24.40 -17.29 -11.70
C GLU A 62 23.86 -15.86 -11.61
N LEU A 63 24.23 -15.15 -10.55
CA LEU A 63 23.88 -13.74 -10.35
C LEU A 63 24.55 -12.87 -11.42
N ILE A 64 23.82 -11.86 -11.88
CA ILE A 64 24.35 -10.83 -12.76
C ILE A 64 25.31 -9.96 -11.94
N VAL A 65 26.55 -9.84 -12.43
CA VAL A 65 27.60 -9.02 -11.81
C VAL A 65 28.11 -8.00 -12.81
N ASP A 66 28.20 -6.74 -12.38
CA ASP A 66 28.78 -5.67 -13.18
C ASP A 66 30.31 -5.63 -13.03
N ALA A 67 31.03 -5.67 -14.16
CA ALA A 67 32.48 -5.69 -14.16
C ALA A 67 33.06 -4.39 -13.57
N GLY A 68 33.87 -4.53 -12.51
CA GLY A 68 34.50 -3.39 -11.85
C GLY A 68 33.58 -2.63 -10.88
N VAL A 69 32.45 -3.22 -10.50
CA VAL A 69 31.56 -2.73 -9.46
C VAL A 69 31.58 -3.72 -8.30
N THR A 70 31.75 -3.22 -7.09
CA THR A 70 31.62 -3.99 -5.85
C THR A 70 30.43 -3.44 -5.09
N TRP A 71 29.28 -4.12 -5.19
CA TRP A 71 28.08 -3.78 -4.43
C TRP A 71 28.28 -4.03 -2.94
N LEU A 72 27.69 -3.19 -2.10
CA LEU A 72 27.74 -3.31 -0.65
C LEU A 72 26.58 -4.19 -0.17
N ASP A 73 26.86 -5.11 0.76
CA ASP A 73 25.82 -5.93 1.39
C ASP A 73 24.84 -5.08 2.22
N THR A 74 25.32 -3.94 2.74
CA THR A 74 24.54 -2.95 3.48
C THR A 74 24.89 -1.55 2.99
N PRO A 75 23.91 -0.74 2.55
CA PRO A 75 24.14 0.65 2.16
C PRO A 75 24.75 1.48 3.29
N GLU A 76 25.75 2.29 2.99
CA GLU A 76 26.41 3.18 3.94
C GLU A 76 25.78 4.57 3.87
N PRO A 77 25.18 5.11 4.96
CA PRO A 77 24.59 6.45 4.93
C PRO A 77 25.66 7.52 4.70
N LEU A 78 25.31 8.50 3.88
CA LEU A 78 26.13 9.66 3.55
C LEU A 78 25.52 10.94 4.15
N GLU A 79 26.37 11.92 4.43
CA GLU A 79 25.89 13.28 4.69
C GLU A 79 25.23 13.85 3.43
N ASP A 80 24.37 14.87 3.60
CA ASP A 80 23.78 15.58 2.47
C ASP A 80 24.87 16.05 1.49
N LEU A 81 24.75 15.57 0.26
CA LEU A 81 25.70 15.81 -0.81
C LEU A 81 25.39 17.11 -1.58
N GLY A 82 24.24 17.73 -1.33
CA GLY A 82 23.79 18.95 -2.00
C GLY A 82 23.66 18.75 -3.51
N LEU A 83 23.17 17.59 -3.95
CA LEU A 83 23.02 17.28 -5.37
C LEU A 83 21.82 17.98 -5.98
N LEU A 84 20.82 18.33 -5.17
CA LEU A 84 19.59 19.00 -5.57
C LEU A 84 19.58 20.47 -5.14
N ALA A 85 19.03 21.32 -5.99
CA ALA A 85 18.98 22.76 -5.81
C ALA A 85 18.02 23.19 -4.69
N ASP A 86 17.10 22.30 -4.31
CA ASP A 86 16.06 22.51 -3.32
C ASP A 86 16.28 21.71 -2.01
N SER A 87 17.41 21.00 -1.86
CA SER A 87 17.69 20.16 -0.67
C SER A 87 17.59 20.93 0.66
N GLU A 88 17.80 22.26 0.67
CA GLU A 88 17.58 23.08 1.87
C GLU A 88 16.13 23.03 2.40
N ASN A 89 15.15 22.74 1.54
CA ASN A 89 13.74 22.61 1.92
C ASN A 89 13.39 21.22 2.47
N TYR A 90 14.28 20.23 2.29
CA TYR A 90 14.00 18.80 2.50
C TYR A 90 15.09 18.10 3.33
N GLN A 91 15.87 18.85 4.11
CA GLN A 91 17.02 18.33 4.87
C GLN A 91 16.68 17.18 5.83
N ASP A 92 15.42 17.09 6.27
CA ASP A 92 14.96 16.05 7.20
C ASP A 92 14.52 14.74 6.49
N ILE A 93 14.37 14.76 5.16
CA ILE A 93 13.83 13.62 4.38
C ILE A 93 14.68 13.22 3.16
N ASP A 94 15.64 14.05 2.74
CA ASP A 94 16.65 13.73 1.74
C ASP A 94 17.69 12.79 2.37
N GLN A 95 17.80 11.57 1.84
CA GLN A 95 18.76 10.59 2.34
C GLN A 95 19.61 10.06 1.19
N TYR A 96 20.92 10.00 1.45
CA TYR A 96 21.93 9.53 0.52
C TYR A 96 22.63 8.32 1.11
N TYR A 97 22.83 7.30 0.29
CA TYR A 97 23.53 6.09 0.69
C TYR A 97 24.55 5.73 -0.38
N LYS A 98 25.76 5.39 0.04
CA LYS A 98 26.70 4.68 -0.81
C LYS A 98 26.27 3.22 -0.90
N VAL A 99 26.18 2.69 -2.11
CA VAL A 99 25.70 1.31 -2.36
C VAL A 99 26.70 0.45 -3.16
N ALA A 100 27.72 1.06 -3.77
CA ALA A 100 28.80 0.31 -4.40
C ALA A 100 30.11 1.10 -4.49
N ASP A 101 31.23 0.38 -4.50
CA ASP A 101 32.54 0.88 -4.89
C ASP A 101 32.82 0.59 -6.37
N LEU A 102 33.45 1.54 -7.07
CA LEU A 102 33.83 1.42 -8.48
C LEU A 102 35.34 1.25 -8.65
N ALA A 103 35.76 0.50 -9.68
CA ALA A 103 37.18 0.24 -9.97
C ALA A 103 38.00 1.50 -10.31
N ASP A 104 37.35 2.60 -10.68
CA ASP A 104 37.97 3.91 -10.91
C ASP A 104 38.17 4.73 -9.63
N GLY A 105 37.81 4.17 -8.46
CA GLY A 105 37.84 4.84 -7.16
C GLY A 105 36.60 5.70 -6.88
N GLY A 106 35.58 5.63 -7.76
CA GLY A 106 34.28 6.23 -7.55
C GLY A 106 33.31 5.34 -6.75
N GLU A 107 32.05 5.78 -6.70
CA GLU A 107 30.97 5.11 -5.97
C GLU A 107 29.63 5.24 -6.69
N VAL A 108 28.74 4.28 -6.44
CA VAL A 108 27.31 4.39 -6.76
C VAL A 108 26.60 4.86 -5.52
N ILE A 109 25.76 5.88 -5.69
CA ILE A 109 25.00 6.54 -4.64
C ILE A 109 23.52 6.33 -4.93
N TYR A 110 22.83 5.80 -3.96
CA TYR A 110 21.39 5.74 -3.88
C TYR A 110 20.88 7.03 -3.21
N PHE A 111 19.83 7.62 -3.74
CA PHE A 111 19.16 8.80 -3.21
C PHE A 111 17.66 8.54 -3.09
N THR A 112 17.10 8.98 -1.97
CA THR A 112 15.68 8.91 -1.66
C THR A 112 15.25 10.22 -1.00
N ARG A 113 14.05 10.70 -1.34
CA ARG A 113 13.37 11.83 -0.68
C ARG A 113 12.04 11.30 -0.14
N SER A 114 11.97 11.08 1.16
CA SER A 114 10.82 10.42 1.79
C SER A 114 9.67 11.40 2.03
N GLU A 115 8.75 11.54 1.06
CA GLU A 115 7.44 12.18 1.29
C GLU A 115 6.31 11.14 1.32
N MET A 116 6.25 10.18 0.39
CA MET A 116 5.40 8.99 0.45
C MET A 116 5.90 7.98 -0.61
N GLY A 117 6.31 6.77 -0.22
CA GLY A 117 6.65 5.67 -1.17
C GLY A 117 7.76 6.01 -2.17
N THR A 118 9.01 5.79 -1.78
CA THR A 118 10.18 6.40 -2.41
C THR A 118 10.60 5.78 -3.74
N THR A 119 10.51 6.55 -4.84
CA THR A 119 11.19 6.23 -6.09
C THR A 119 12.71 6.29 -5.89
N VAL A 120 13.39 5.21 -6.29
CA VAL A 120 14.84 5.09 -6.11
C VAL A 120 15.59 5.83 -7.20
N ASN A 121 16.42 6.79 -6.79
CA ASN A 121 17.28 7.56 -7.71
C ASN A 121 18.74 7.22 -7.48
N ARG A 122 19.52 7.16 -8.56
CA ARG A 122 20.90 6.67 -8.52
C ARG A 122 21.83 7.65 -9.17
N PHE A 123 22.85 8.00 -8.42
CA PHE A 123 23.96 8.81 -8.87
C PHE A 123 25.22 7.95 -8.96
N ARG A 124 26.14 8.36 -9.82
CA ARG A 124 27.53 7.92 -9.81
C ARG A 124 28.39 9.09 -9.41
N LYS A 125 29.34 8.86 -8.52
CA LYS A 125 30.46 9.78 -8.29
C LYS A 125 31.72 9.14 -8.85
N ASP A 126 32.44 9.82 -9.74
CA ASP A 126 33.69 9.28 -10.29
C ASP A 126 34.87 9.44 -9.30
N GLY A 127 36.00 8.78 -9.58
CA GLY A 127 37.22 8.91 -8.76
C GLY A 127 37.85 10.31 -8.74
N SER A 128 37.32 11.27 -9.53
CA SER A 128 37.71 12.68 -9.49
C SER A 128 36.76 13.54 -8.64
N GLY A 129 35.65 12.96 -8.15
CA GLY A 129 34.64 13.63 -7.33
C GLY A 129 33.53 14.33 -8.11
N ASN A 130 33.37 14.05 -9.41
CA ASN A 130 32.25 14.57 -10.20
C ASN A 130 31.03 13.66 -10.05
N TYR A 131 29.84 14.26 -10.02
CA TYR A 131 28.58 13.55 -9.84
C TYR A 131 27.78 13.45 -11.15
N TYR A 132 27.14 12.31 -11.32
CA TYR A 132 26.35 11.98 -12.49
C TYR A 132 25.00 11.40 -12.08
N LEU A 133 23.89 11.90 -12.61
CA LEU A 133 22.59 11.21 -12.48
C LEU A 133 22.54 10.08 -13.50
N LEU A 134 22.23 8.86 -13.06
CA LEU A 134 22.13 7.68 -13.92
C LEU A 134 20.71 7.56 -14.48
N ALA A 135 20.44 8.19 -15.62
CA ALA A 135 19.09 8.30 -16.19
C ALA A 135 18.40 6.94 -16.39
N ASN A 136 19.14 5.91 -16.80
CA ASN A 136 18.59 4.56 -17.04
C ASN A 136 18.18 3.83 -15.74
N HIS A 137 18.58 4.34 -14.58
CA HIS A 137 18.22 3.79 -13.28
C HIS A 137 17.50 4.81 -12.39
N SER A 138 17.01 5.89 -13.00
CA SER A 138 16.30 7.00 -12.36
C SER A 138 15.30 7.58 -13.35
N ALA A 139 14.58 6.71 -14.06
CA ALA A 139 13.80 7.09 -15.23
C ALA A 139 12.73 8.14 -14.91
N ASP A 140 11.99 7.97 -13.81
CA ASP A 140 10.96 8.91 -13.38
C ASP A 140 11.57 10.27 -13.07
N TYR A 141 12.57 10.31 -12.19
CA TYR A 141 13.27 11.53 -11.79
C TYR A 141 13.98 12.23 -12.96
N TYR A 142 14.58 11.48 -13.88
CA TYR A 142 15.17 12.02 -15.10
C TYR A 142 14.12 12.68 -16.00
N SER A 143 12.93 12.08 -16.11
CA SER A 143 11.87 12.58 -16.98
C SER A 143 11.11 13.77 -16.39
N GLU A 144 11.04 13.88 -15.06
CA GLU A 144 10.15 14.83 -14.39
C GLU A 144 10.88 15.91 -13.58
N ASP A 145 12.05 15.61 -13.01
CA ASP A 145 12.68 16.44 -11.97
C ASP A 145 14.14 16.80 -12.26
N GLN A 146 14.64 16.60 -13.49
CA GLN A 146 16.02 16.95 -13.87
C GLN A 146 16.36 18.44 -13.65
N ASP A 147 15.35 19.32 -13.63
CA ASP A 147 15.52 20.76 -13.38
C ASP A 147 15.84 21.06 -11.91
N LEU A 148 15.65 20.10 -11.00
CA LEU A 148 16.04 20.19 -9.60
C LEU A 148 17.52 19.87 -9.37
N LEU A 149 18.21 19.30 -10.37
CA LEU A 149 19.63 19.00 -10.26
C LEU A 149 20.45 20.30 -10.18
N THR A 150 21.45 20.33 -9.31
CA THR A 150 22.42 21.44 -9.32
C THR A 150 23.28 21.39 -10.58
N ASP A 151 23.86 22.55 -10.95
CA ASP A 151 24.83 22.67 -12.07
C ASP A 151 26.09 21.79 -11.91
N ARG A 152 26.26 21.14 -10.74
CA ARG A 152 27.36 20.22 -10.43
C ARG A 152 27.10 18.80 -10.92
N ILE A 153 25.88 18.48 -11.31
CA ILE A 153 25.46 17.15 -11.77
C ILE A 153 25.48 17.10 -13.29
N THR A 154 26.08 16.04 -13.84
CA THR A 154 25.97 15.73 -15.26
C THR A 154 24.99 14.58 -15.47
N ILE A 155 24.10 14.68 -16.44
CA ILE A 155 23.20 13.56 -16.76
C ILE A 155 23.97 12.50 -17.56
N ASP A 156 23.98 11.26 -17.07
CA ASP A 156 24.54 10.11 -17.76
C ASP A 156 23.41 9.20 -18.27
N THR A 157 23.28 9.13 -19.60
CA THR A 157 22.29 8.29 -20.30
C THR A 157 22.91 7.00 -20.86
N THR A 158 24.20 6.78 -20.60
CA THR A 158 25.00 5.74 -21.24
C THR A 158 25.40 4.63 -20.28
N THR A 159 25.70 4.97 -19.03
CA THR A 159 26.05 3.97 -18.01
C THR A 159 24.82 3.16 -17.63
N THR A 160 24.97 1.84 -17.65
CA THR A 160 23.94 0.89 -17.21
C THR A 160 24.61 -0.19 -16.37
N TYR A 161 23.95 -0.58 -15.30
CA TYR A 161 24.38 -1.59 -14.35
C TYR A 161 23.39 -2.73 -14.46
N GLN A 162 23.85 -3.87 -14.95
CA GLN A 162 22.99 -5.02 -15.21
C GLN A 162 22.43 -5.59 -13.90
N ALA A 163 23.15 -5.47 -12.79
CA ALA A 163 22.73 -5.94 -11.47
C ALA A 163 21.61 -5.10 -10.84
N LEU A 164 21.23 -3.98 -11.46
CA LEU A 164 20.10 -3.14 -11.06
C LEU A 164 18.89 -3.25 -11.99
N GLN A 165 18.97 -4.11 -13.01
CA GLN A 165 17.85 -4.38 -13.89
C GLN A 165 16.88 -5.36 -13.22
N TYR A 166 15.61 -5.22 -13.56
CA TYR A 166 14.54 -6.11 -13.12
C TYR A 166 13.60 -6.32 -14.31
N PRO A 167 13.17 -7.56 -14.58
CA PRO A 167 12.28 -7.84 -15.70
C PRO A 167 10.81 -7.59 -15.33
N ASP A 168 9.98 -7.27 -16.32
CA ASP A 168 8.52 -7.17 -16.14
C ASP A 168 7.92 -8.51 -15.70
N GLU A 169 8.49 -9.61 -16.17
CA GLU A 169 8.12 -10.99 -15.84
C GLU A 169 9.31 -11.72 -15.22
N LEU A 170 9.08 -12.40 -14.10
CA LEU A 170 10.10 -13.16 -13.37
C LEU A 170 9.56 -14.55 -13.03
N GLU A 171 10.40 -15.58 -13.00
CA GLU A 171 10.01 -16.90 -12.49
C GLU A 171 11.00 -17.31 -11.40
N VAL A 172 10.47 -17.74 -10.24
CA VAL A 172 11.25 -18.22 -9.11
C VAL A 172 10.48 -19.33 -8.42
N ALA A 173 11.17 -20.42 -8.06
CA ALA A 173 10.55 -21.62 -7.47
C ALA A 173 9.34 -22.18 -8.28
N GLY A 174 9.33 -21.99 -9.61
CA GLY A 174 8.24 -22.40 -10.50
C GLY A 174 7.01 -21.48 -10.46
N ILE A 175 7.10 -20.33 -9.81
CA ILE A 175 6.03 -19.34 -9.71
C ILE A 175 6.29 -18.23 -10.73
N PRO A 176 5.42 -18.05 -11.75
CA PRO A 176 5.49 -16.91 -12.64
C PRO A 176 5.00 -15.65 -11.92
N LEU A 177 5.79 -14.59 -11.99
CA LEU A 177 5.60 -13.32 -11.30
C LEU A 177 5.49 -12.18 -12.32
N GLN A 178 4.63 -11.20 -12.05
CA GLN A 178 4.45 -9.99 -12.84
C GLN A 178 4.73 -8.76 -11.99
N GLN A 179 5.62 -7.89 -12.48
CA GLN A 179 6.00 -6.64 -11.83
C GLN A 179 4.77 -5.74 -11.67
N GLN A 180 4.57 -5.20 -10.47
CA GLN A 180 3.48 -4.27 -10.17
C GLN A 180 3.97 -2.85 -9.93
N TRP A 181 5.08 -2.71 -9.21
CA TRP A 181 5.60 -1.42 -8.78
C TRP A 181 7.03 -1.21 -9.21
N LEU A 182 7.37 0.05 -9.45
CA LEU A 182 8.74 0.46 -9.69
C LEU A 182 9.59 0.21 -8.43
N PRO A 183 10.93 0.18 -8.56
CA PRO A 183 11.80 -0.03 -7.42
C PRO A 183 11.58 1.03 -6.35
N PHE A 184 11.40 0.57 -5.12
CA PHE A 184 11.31 1.41 -3.93
C PHE A 184 12.25 0.89 -2.85
N SER A 185 12.53 1.71 -1.85
CA SER A 185 13.18 1.25 -0.62
C SER A 185 12.71 2.06 0.57
N PHE A 186 12.58 1.38 1.71
CA PHE A 186 12.53 1.99 3.03
C PHE A 186 13.81 1.64 3.78
N ASN A 187 14.16 2.45 4.78
CA ASN A 187 15.36 2.20 5.58
C ASN A 187 15.35 0.81 6.23
N ASP A 188 14.17 0.33 6.60
CA ASP A 188 13.96 -0.99 7.19
C ASP A 188 14.05 -2.16 6.17
N LEU A 189 14.03 -1.88 4.86
CA LEU A 189 14.12 -2.89 3.80
C LEU A 189 15.54 -3.15 3.28
N PHE A 190 16.51 -2.30 3.61
CA PHE A 190 17.90 -2.51 3.18
C PHE A 190 18.51 -3.78 3.78
N SER A 191 18.19 -4.05 5.03
CA SER A 191 18.46 -5.28 5.73
C SER A 191 17.19 -6.12 5.81
N ILE A 192 16.83 -6.82 4.73
CA ILE A 192 15.74 -7.83 4.76
C ILE A 192 15.95 -8.90 5.87
N GLU A 193 17.15 -8.96 6.47
CA GLU A 193 17.45 -9.72 7.69
C GLU A 193 17.01 -9.02 9.00
N ASP A 194 16.37 -7.85 8.96
CA ASP A 194 15.91 -7.18 10.18
C ASP A 194 14.64 -7.88 10.69
N ASP A 195 14.83 -8.56 11.81
CA ASP A 195 13.85 -9.23 12.64
C ASP A 195 12.74 -8.24 13.06
N ASN A 196 11.79 -7.93 12.17
CA ASN A 196 10.44 -7.68 12.64
C ASN A 196 9.80 -9.04 12.90
N PRO A 197 9.82 -9.59 14.13
CA PRO A 197 9.21 -10.88 14.44
C PRO A 197 7.68 -10.89 14.21
N SER A 198 7.06 -9.74 13.89
CA SER A 198 5.66 -9.64 13.51
C SER A 198 5.39 -9.64 12.00
N GLN A 199 6.41 -9.46 11.14
CA GLN A 199 6.29 -9.44 9.66
C GLN A 199 7.58 -9.94 8.98
N PRO A 200 7.82 -11.25 8.94
CA PRO A 200 9.05 -11.79 8.37
C PRO A 200 8.97 -11.93 6.84
N PHE A 201 9.95 -11.37 6.13
CA PHE A 201 10.20 -11.74 4.74
C PHE A 201 10.65 -13.20 4.68
N THR A 202 9.94 -14.02 3.91
CA THR A 202 10.29 -15.44 3.75
C THR A 202 11.06 -15.65 2.46
N PHE A 203 12.29 -16.15 2.55
CA PHE A 203 13.10 -16.43 1.36
C PHE A 203 12.41 -17.46 0.45
N LEU A 204 12.23 -17.12 -0.83
CA LEU A 204 11.60 -17.98 -1.83
C LEU A 204 12.63 -18.65 -2.74
N GLY A 205 13.64 -17.91 -3.17
CA GLY A 205 14.68 -18.44 -4.05
C GLY A 205 15.54 -17.37 -4.72
N ASP A 206 16.63 -17.81 -5.33
CA ASP A 206 17.52 -16.94 -6.10
C ASP A 206 17.08 -16.80 -7.56
N THR A 207 17.32 -15.61 -8.12
CA THR A 207 17.19 -15.32 -9.55
C THR A 207 18.48 -14.68 -10.06
N ALA A 208 18.63 -14.55 -11.38
CA ALA A 208 19.81 -13.88 -11.94
C ALA A 208 19.91 -12.39 -11.52
N TYR A 209 18.79 -11.79 -11.11
CA TYR A 209 18.68 -10.38 -10.72
C TYR A 209 18.83 -10.15 -9.21
N GLY A 210 18.80 -11.22 -8.41
CA GLY A 210 18.86 -11.16 -6.95
C GLY A 210 17.92 -12.17 -6.28
N PRO A 211 17.99 -12.27 -4.94
CA PRO A 211 17.10 -13.12 -4.17
C PRO A 211 15.67 -12.56 -4.15
N VAL A 212 14.69 -13.45 -4.17
CA VAL A 212 13.27 -13.14 -4.05
C VAL A 212 12.75 -13.63 -2.71
N TYR A 213 11.95 -12.78 -2.07
CA TYR A 213 11.28 -13.04 -0.80
C TYR A 213 9.77 -12.93 -0.95
N ILE A 214 9.04 -13.63 -0.10
CA ILE A 214 7.61 -13.46 0.12
C ILE A 214 7.45 -12.42 1.23
N ASP A 215 6.65 -11.39 0.95
CA ASP A 215 6.26 -10.34 1.89
C ASP A 215 4.80 -10.56 2.30
N THR A 216 4.58 -10.80 3.59
CA THR A 216 3.26 -11.13 4.16
C THR A 216 2.90 -10.17 5.29
N ASP A 217 1.74 -9.52 5.15
CA ASP A 217 1.19 -8.62 6.17
C ASP A 217 -0.17 -9.13 6.66
N ALA A 218 -0.35 -9.16 7.98
CA ALA A 218 -1.66 -9.43 8.56
C ALA A 218 -2.65 -8.32 8.16
N VAL A 219 -3.79 -8.70 7.60
CA VAL A 219 -4.84 -7.74 7.22
C VAL A 219 -5.73 -7.48 8.42
N VAL A 220 -5.88 -6.21 8.80
CA VAL A 220 -6.76 -5.82 9.89
C VAL A 220 -8.23 -5.99 9.47
N THR A 221 -8.92 -6.92 10.12
CA THR A 221 -10.33 -7.21 9.89
C THR A 221 -11.23 -6.79 11.06
N THR A 222 -12.52 -6.61 10.80
CA THR A 222 -13.51 -6.19 11.83
C THR A 222 -13.72 -7.28 12.89
N VAL A 223 -13.71 -8.55 12.50
CA VAL A 223 -13.73 -9.70 13.40
C VAL A 223 -12.27 -10.07 13.71
N ALA A 224 -11.93 -10.11 15.00
CA ALA A 224 -10.56 -10.03 15.54
C ALA A 224 -9.67 -11.27 15.32
N ASP A 225 -10.20 -12.35 14.73
CA ASP A 225 -9.44 -13.56 14.43
C ASP A 225 -8.96 -13.46 12.98
N GLY A 226 -7.65 -13.17 12.83
CA GLY A 226 -6.96 -12.82 11.58
C GLY A 226 -7.10 -13.86 10.48
N SER A 227 -8.18 -13.78 9.72
CA SER A 227 -8.51 -14.78 8.72
C SER A 227 -7.90 -14.49 7.34
N ILE A 228 -7.15 -13.39 7.20
CA ILE A 228 -6.60 -12.90 5.94
C ILE A 228 -5.24 -12.25 6.15
N GLU A 229 -4.32 -12.56 5.26
CA GLU A 229 -3.05 -11.86 5.09
C GLU A 229 -2.94 -11.32 3.65
N SER A 230 -2.16 -10.27 3.43
CA SER A 230 -1.75 -9.87 2.10
C SER A 230 -0.38 -10.43 1.80
N LYS A 231 -0.23 -11.03 0.62
CA LYS A 231 1.02 -11.67 0.17
C LYS A 231 1.48 -11.10 -1.15
N SER A 232 2.77 -10.83 -1.25
CA SER A 232 3.43 -10.41 -2.48
C SER A 232 4.85 -10.92 -2.55
N TYR A 233 5.53 -10.66 -3.66
CA TYR A 233 6.88 -11.14 -3.91
C TYR A 233 7.82 -9.97 -4.14
N VAL A 234 8.98 -9.99 -3.49
CA VAL A 234 9.91 -8.88 -3.44
C VAL A 234 11.28 -9.36 -3.94
N LEU A 235 11.72 -8.81 -5.07
CA LEU A 235 13.07 -8.99 -5.60
C LEU A 235 14.00 -7.95 -4.96
N LYS A 236 15.07 -8.41 -4.29
CA LYS A 236 16.13 -7.53 -3.77
C LYS A 236 17.21 -7.32 -4.83
N LEU A 237 17.43 -6.07 -5.24
CA LEU A 237 18.47 -5.70 -6.19
C LEU A 237 19.83 -5.52 -5.50
N ALA A 238 20.89 -5.43 -6.30
CA ALA A 238 22.27 -5.38 -5.79
C ALA A 238 22.60 -4.13 -4.95
N ASP A 239 21.85 -3.04 -5.09
CA ASP A 239 21.98 -1.83 -4.25
C ASP A 239 21.12 -1.87 -2.98
N GLY A 240 20.42 -2.97 -2.72
CA GLY A 240 19.51 -3.13 -1.59
C GLY A 240 18.11 -2.55 -1.80
N SER A 241 17.83 -1.89 -2.93
CA SER A 241 16.46 -1.53 -3.30
C SER A 241 15.64 -2.77 -3.65
N VAL A 242 14.32 -2.65 -3.59
CA VAL A 242 13.42 -3.77 -3.84
C VAL A 242 12.41 -3.47 -4.93
N VAL A 243 12.00 -4.52 -5.65
CA VAL A 243 10.98 -4.46 -6.70
C VAL A 243 9.88 -5.45 -6.36
N ARG A 244 8.61 -5.02 -6.46
CA ARG A 244 7.48 -5.87 -6.08
C ARG A 244 6.75 -6.48 -7.27
N TYR A 245 6.39 -7.73 -7.08
CA TYR A 245 5.68 -8.59 -8.00
C TYR A 245 4.46 -9.23 -7.33
N LEU A 246 3.51 -9.63 -8.17
CA LEU A 246 2.42 -10.55 -7.82
C LEU A 246 2.54 -11.81 -8.66
N ALA A 247 1.98 -12.92 -8.18
CA ALA A 247 1.86 -14.13 -8.97
C ALA A 247 0.97 -13.87 -10.20
N GLN A 248 1.42 -14.32 -11.37
CA GLN A 248 0.63 -14.27 -12.60
C GLN A 248 -0.59 -15.18 -12.49
N LYS A 249 -1.72 -14.70 -13.01
CA LYS A 249 -3.00 -15.40 -13.02
C LYS A 249 -3.55 -15.31 -14.45
N ASP A 250 -3.52 -16.43 -15.16
CA ASP A 250 -3.98 -16.52 -16.55
C ASP A 250 -5.50 -16.63 -16.68
N PHE A 251 -6.20 -16.77 -15.55
CA PHE A 251 -7.64 -16.86 -15.42
C PHE A 251 -8.30 -15.53 -14.99
N LEU A 252 -7.63 -14.39 -15.20
CA LEU A 252 -8.22 -13.05 -15.01
C LEU A 252 -8.48 -12.39 -16.37
N ALA A 253 -9.60 -11.67 -16.46
CA ALA A 253 -9.91 -10.80 -17.59
C ALA A 253 -9.14 -9.47 -17.50
N ASP A 254 -9.12 -8.72 -18.61
CA ASP A 254 -8.49 -7.38 -18.68
C ASP A 254 -9.05 -6.37 -17.66
N ASP A 255 -10.27 -6.61 -17.15
CA ASP A 255 -10.90 -5.77 -16.12
C ASP A 255 -10.61 -6.25 -14.70
N GLY A 256 -9.82 -7.31 -14.51
CA GLY A 256 -9.49 -7.91 -13.21
C GLY A 256 -10.47 -8.97 -12.74
N SER A 257 -11.57 -9.22 -13.47
CA SER A 257 -12.56 -10.22 -13.07
C SER A 257 -12.09 -11.65 -13.32
N LEU A 258 -12.47 -12.56 -12.42
CA LEU A 258 -12.19 -13.99 -12.50
C LEU A 258 -12.94 -14.64 -13.67
N ILE A 259 -12.19 -15.29 -14.57
CA ILE A 259 -12.69 -16.11 -15.67
C ILE A 259 -12.80 -17.56 -15.18
N ALA A 260 -14.04 -18.03 -14.99
CA ALA A 260 -14.29 -19.37 -14.52
C ALA A 260 -15.66 -19.91 -14.94
N ASP A 261 -15.77 -21.24 -14.98
CA ASP A 261 -17.03 -21.97 -15.08
C ASP A 261 -17.51 -22.42 -13.69
N PHE A 262 -18.60 -21.81 -13.23
CA PHE A 262 -19.21 -22.06 -11.92
C PHE A 262 -20.33 -23.12 -11.96
N THR A 263 -20.18 -24.16 -12.78
CA THR A 263 -21.17 -25.26 -12.91
C THR A 263 -21.51 -26.03 -11.62
N LYS A 264 -20.75 -25.85 -10.53
CA LYS A 264 -20.97 -26.52 -9.24
C LYS A 264 -20.77 -25.54 -8.10
N GLY A 265 -21.84 -25.04 -7.46
CA GLY A 265 -21.68 -24.12 -6.33
C GLY A 265 -22.88 -23.20 -6.06
N GLY A 266 -23.92 -23.23 -6.91
CA GLY A 266 -25.07 -22.33 -6.76
C GLY A 266 -24.79 -20.90 -7.24
N ILE A 267 -23.59 -20.64 -7.76
CA ILE A 267 -23.20 -19.37 -8.37
C ILE A 267 -23.86 -19.24 -9.75
N ASN A 268 -24.42 -18.06 -10.04
CA ASN A 268 -24.92 -17.74 -11.38
C ASN A 268 -23.92 -16.85 -12.11
N SER A 269 -23.13 -17.42 -13.02
CA SER A 269 -22.07 -16.73 -13.76
C SER A 269 -22.56 -15.58 -14.64
N SER A 270 -23.87 -15.43 -14.91
CA SER A 270 -24.41 -14.27 -15.61
C SER A 270 -24.56 -13.04 -14.72
N ASP A 271 -24.63 -13.23 -13.40
CA ASP A 271 -25.04 -12.21 -12.43
C ASP A 271 -23.92 -11.88 -11.44
N GLN A 272 -22.94 -12.77 -11.26
CA GLN A 272 -21.86 -12.64 -10.28
C GLN A 272 -20.51 -12.46 -10.98
N GLN A 273 -19.70 -11.54 -10.49
CA GLN A 273 -18.33 -11.29 -10.95
C GLN A 273 -17.41 -11.18 -9.75
N PHE A 274 -16.33 -11.94 -9.75
CA PHE A 274 -15.42 -12.05 -8.62
C PHE A 274 -14.11 -11.34 -8.92
N PHE A 275 -13.60 -10.61 -7.93
CA PHE A 275 -12.34 -9.87 -8.00
C PHE A 275 -11.44 -10.28 -6.85
N VAL A 276 -10.13 -10.19 -7.04
CA VAL A 276 -9.14 -10.61 -6.04
C VAL A 276 -9.29 -9.78 -4.76
N GLY A 277 -9.34 -10.47 -3.62
CA GLY A 277 -9.38 -9.87 -2.29
C GLY A 277 -10.73 -9.26 -1.90
N MET A 278 -10.70 -8.01 -1.45
CA MET A 278 -11.83 -7.19 -0.98
C MET A 278 -12.48 -7.56 0.37
N ILE A 279 -12.04 -8.58 1.11
CA ILE A 279 -12.63 -8.93 2.43
C ILE A 279 -11.97 -8.16 3.61
N ALA A 280 -11.60 -6.90 3.40
CA ALA A 280 -11.10 -6.04 4.47
C ALA A 280 -11.28 -4.56 4.14
N SER A 281 -11.38 -3.74 5.21
CA SER A 281 -11.56 -2.30 5.13
C SER A 281 -10.24 -1.55 5.21
N GLY A 282 -9.91 -0.78 4.17
CA GLY A 282 -8.77 0.13 4.11
C GLY A 282 -8.26 0.22 2.68
N CYS A 283 -7.92 1.42 2.19
CA CYS A 283 -7.34 1.61 0.86
C CYS A 283 -5.86 1.98 0.92
N GLY A 284 -5.22 1.75 2.07
CA GLY A 284 -3.78 1.78 2.22
C GLY A 284 -3.25 0.41 1.85
N VAL A 285 -2.62 0.34 0.67
CA VAL A 285 -1.58 -0.63 0.29
C VAL A 285 -1.63 -1.94 1.09
N LEU A 286 -2.49 -2.88 0.68
CA LEU A 286 -2.04 -4.25 0.79
C LEU A 286 -1.17 -4.43 -0.43
N GLY A 287 0.13 -4.53 -0.21
CA GLY A 287 1.15 -4.63 -1.25
C GLY A 287 1.00 -5.89 -2.12
N GLY A 288 -0.12 -6.61 -2.03
CA GLY A 288 -0.24 -8.02 -2.23
C GLY A 288 -1.68 -8.46 -2.44
N ASP A 289 -1.79 -9.69 -2.94
CA ASP A 289 -3.05 -10.42 -3.03
C ASP A 289 -3.49 -10.89 -1.64
N GLN A 290 -4.80 -11.00 -1.38
CA GLN A 290 -5.32 -11.46 -0.08
C GLN A 290 -5.44 -12.99 -0.04
N TYR A 291 -4.80 -13.62 0.95
CA TYR A 291 -4.83 -15.06 1.19
C TYR A 291 -5.50 -15.39 2.53
N LEU A 292 -6.15 -16.54 2.60
CA LEU A 292 -6.69 -17.07 3.85
C LEU A 292 -5.60 -17.63 4.74
N VAL A 293 -5.67 -17.31 6.03
CA VAL A 293 -4.79 -17.87 7.07
C VAL A 293 -5.50 -19.04 7.76
N ASP A 294 -4.74 -20.09 8.11
CA ASP A 294 -5.20 -21.27 8.88
C ASP A 294 -6.44 -21.98 8.31
N MET A 295 -6.63 -21.99 6.98
CA MET A 295 -7.76 -22.64 6.34
C MET A 295 -7.59 -24.16 6.25
N THR A 296 -8.62 -24.91 6.66
CA THR A 296 -8.65 -26.38 6.53
C THR A 296 -9.41 -26.79 5.27
N PRO A 297 -8.91 -27.76 4.47
CA PRO A 297 -9.58 -28.21 3.25
C PRO A 297 -11.02 -28.72 3.49
N GLU A 298 -11.33 -29.20 4.69
CA GLU A 298 -12.66 -29.67 5.08
C GLU A 298 -13.72 -28.57 5.12
N ALA A 299 -13.32 -27.31 5.31
CA ALA A 299 -14.23 -26.15 5.30
C ALA A 299 -14.60 -25.71 3.87
N LEU A 300 -13.87 -26.19 2.86
CA LEU A 300 -13.99 -25.81 1.47
C LEU A 300 -14.84 -26.80 0.66
N VAL A 301 -15.68 -26.27 -0.23
CA VAL A 301 -16.47 -27.05 -1.18
C VAL A 301 -16.27 -26.51 -2.58
N THR A 302 -16.24 -27.38 -3.59
CA THR A 302 -16.04 -26.97 -4.99
C THR A 302 -17.11 -25.96 -5.44
N ALA A 303 -16.66 -24.83 -5.97
CA ALA A 303 -17.47 -23.73 -6.50
C ALA A 303 -17.39 -23.60 -8.03
N GLY A 304 -16.31 -24.09 -8.65
CA GLY A 304 -16.12 -23.98 -10.09
C GLY A 304 -14.77 -24.49 -10.55
N VAL A 305 -14.45 -24.19 -11.80
CA VAL A 305 -13.13 -24.43 -12.39
C VAL A 305 -12.72 -23.23 -13.24
N THR A 306 -11.44 -22.89 -13.24
CA THR A 306 -10.87 -21.89 -14.16
C THR A 306 -10.75 -22.47 -15.58
N ASP A 307 -10.46 -21.61 -16.56
CA ASP A 307 -10.15 -22.05 -17.92
C ASP A 307 -8.86 -22.90 -18.00
N SER A 308 -7.92 -22.67 -17.07
CA SER A 308 -6.72 -23.50 -16.85
C SER A 308 -7.03 -24.87 -16.21
N SER A 309 -8.30 -25.16 -15.89
CA SER A 309 -8.79 -26.36 -15.20
C SER A 309 -8.41 -26.47 -13.72
N ASP A 310 -8.00 -25.37 -13.09
CA ASP A 310 -7.79 -25.32 -11.64
C ASP A 310 -9.13 -25.33 -10.92
N THR A 311 -9.18 -25.98 -9.77
CA THR A 311 -10.41 -26.06 -8.98
C THR A 311 -10.58 -24.80 -8.15
N LEU A 312 -11.77 -24.23 -8.21
CA LEU A 312 -12.21 -23.14 -7.35
C LEU A 312 -13.10 -23.68 -6.24
N TYR A 313 -12.99 -23.08 -5.07
CA TYR A 313 -13.75 -23.47 -3.89
C TYR A 313 -14.56 -22.30 -3.33
N THR A 314 -15.53 -22.59 -2.49
CA THR A 314 -16.20 -21.64 -1.60
C THR A 314 -16.17 -22.21 -0.19
N ILE A 315 -16.42 -21.33 0.79
CA ILE A 315 -16.52 -21.70 2.20
C ILE A 315 -17.95 -22.17 2.47
N SER A 316 -18.08 -23.34 3.11
CA SER A 316 -19.37 -23.97 3.42
C SER A 316 -19.83 -23.76 4.86
N ASP A 317 -18.91 -23.42 5.76
CA ASP A 317 -19.20 -23.16 7.17
C ASP A 317 -19.73 -21.74 7.36
N PRO A 318 -21.03 -21.55 7.68
CA PRO A 318 -21.60 -20.22 7.89
C PRO A 318 -21.04 -19.52 9.14
N ASP A 319 -20.39 -20.23 10.05
CA ASP A 319 -19.75 -19.64 11.24
C ASP A 319 -18.29 -19.25 10.99
N SER A 320 -17.79 -19.42 9.76
CA SER A 320 -16.45 -18.99 9.33
C SER A 320 -16.22 -17.50 9.58
N THR A 321 -15.11 -17.16 10.24
CA THR A 321 -14.67 -15.78 10.48
C THR A 321 -14.44 -15.03 9.17
N VAL A 322 -14.03 -15.72 8.10
CA VAL A 322 -13.88 -15.14 6.75
C VAL A 322 -15.22 -14.64 6.23
N LEU A 323 -16.29 -15.44 6.32
CA LEU A 323 -17.62 -15.05 5.84
C LEU A 323 -18.22 -13.94 6.69
N LEU A 324 -17.98 -13.95 8.00
CA LEU A 324 -18.36 -12.86 8.90
C LEU A 324 -17.64 -11.57 8.52
N ASN A 325 -16.32 -11.61 8.28
CA ASN A 325 -15.55 -10.45 7.82
C ASN A 325 -16.00 -9.94 6.44
N ALA A 326 -16.37 -10.85 5.54
CA ALA A 326 -16.93 -10.51 4.24
C ALA A 326 -18.27 -9.79 4.37
N TYR A 327 -19.11 -10.22 5.31
CA TYR A 327 -20.39 -9.59 5.59
C TYR A 327 -20.22 -8.22 6.25
N GLU A 328 -19.28 -8.09 7.18
CA GLU A 328 -18.90 -6.79 7.73
C GLU A 328 -18.43 -5.86 6.62
N THR A 329 -17.60 -6.35 5.70
CA THR A 329 -17.15 -5.62 4.51
C THR A 329 -18.32 -5.24 3.58
N TYR A 330 -19.27 -6.14 3.35
CA TYR A 330 -20.47 -5.83 2.56
C TYR A 330 -21.29 -4.68 3.16
N LYS A 331 -21.39 -4.59 4.48
CA LYS A 331 -22.11 -3.48 5.12
C LYS A 331 -21.40 -2.14 4.94
N ILE A 332 -20.10 -2.15 4.67
CA ILE A 332 -19.31 -0.93 4.49
C ILE A 332 -19.87 -0.16 3.29
N GLY A 333 -20.41 1.03 3.58
CA GLY A 333 -20.93 1.98 2.58
C GLY A 333 -22.42 1.77 2.29
N ARG A 334 -23.00 0.70 2.84
CA ARG A 334 -24.42 0.37 2.73
C ARG A 334 -25.17 0.55 4.06
N ASP A 335 -24.50 0.29 5.18
CA ASP A 335 -25.01 0.41 6.55
C ASP A 335 -24.57 1.74 7.19
N PHE A 336 -25.36 2.79 6.97
CA PHE A 336 -25.15 4.11 7.58
C PHE A 336 -26.48 4.82 7.86
N GLU A 337 -26.46 5.78 8.78
CA GLU A 337 -27.65 6.55 9.14
C GLU A 337 -28.18 7.34 7.93
N GLY A 338 -29.42 7.05 7.51
CA GLY A 338 -30.02 7.66 6.32
C GLY A 338 -29.90 6.84 5.04
N SER A 339 -29.22 5.68 5.07
CA SER A 339 -29.22 4.73 3.95
C SER A 339 -30.65 4.29 3.60
N THR A 340 -30.90 4.18 2.30
CA THR A 340 -32.17 3.63 1.76
C THR A 340 -32.00 2.20 1.24
N GLU A 341 -30.77 1.66 1.29
CA GLU A 341 -30.51 0.30 0.89
C GLU A 341 -31.07 -0.69 1.91
N THR A 342 -31.70 -1.75 1.41
CA THR A 342 -32.09 -2.88 2.24
C THR A 342 -30.96 -3.90 2.17
N LEU A 343 -30.20 -4.00 3.25
CA LEU A 343 -29.15 -5.00 3.39
C LEU A 343 -29.73 -6.41 3.36
N LEU A 344 -29.01 -7.33 2.71
CA LEU A 344 -29.27 -8.76 2.88
C LEU A 344 -29.06 -9.14 4.34
N THR A 345 -29.86 -10.07 4.85
CA THR A 345 -29.50 -10.76 6.09
C THR A 345 -28.22 -11.58 5.88
N TYR A 346 -27.52 -11.92 6.97
CA TYR A 346 -26.32 -12.75 6.87
C TYR A 346 -26.57 -14.10 6.18
N GLU A 347 -27.71 -14.75 6.49
CA GLU A 347 -28.11 -16.01 5.85
C GLU A 347 -28.33 -15.83 4.33
N GLU A 348 -28.98 -14.75 3.91
CA GLU A 348 -29.17 -14.44 2.50
C GLU A 348 -27.85 -14.09 1.81
N PHE A 349 -26.96 -13.37 2.49
CA PHE A 349 -25.62 -13.05 2.00
C PHE A 349 -24.78 -14.30 1.75
N VAL A 350 -24.66 -15.18 2.75
CA VAL A 350 -23.94 -16.46 2.62
C VAL A 350 -24.59 -17.34 1.54
N GLY A 351 -25.92 -17.36 1.47
CA GLY A 351 -26.67 -18.10 0.45
C GLY A 351 -26.42 -17.64 -0.99
N ARG A 352 -25.79 -16.48 -1.21
CA ARG A 352 -25.38 -15.96 -2.52
C ARG A 352 -23.96 -16.35 -2.91
N THR A 353 -23.24 -17.09 -2.08
CA THR A 353 -21.84 -17.49 -2.32
C THR A 353 -20.97 -16.25 -2.58
N PRO A 354 -20.74 -15.42 -1.55
CA PRO A 354 -20.12 -14.10 -1.73
C PRO A 354 -18.63 -14.17 -2.05
N ILE A 355 -17.99 -15.33 -1.81
CA ILE A 355 -16.56 -15.53 -1.91
C ILE A 355 -16.27 -16.81 -2.69
N VAL A 356 -15.21 -16.75 -3.47
CA VAL A 356 -14.58 -17.90 -4.11
C VAL A 356 -13.10 -17.88 -3.73
N VAL A 357 -12.48 -19.05 -3.61
CA VAL A 357 -11.05 -19.17 -3.32
C VAL A 357 -10.35 -20.12 -4.30
N TRP A 358 -9.09 -19.83 -4.59
CA TRP A 358 -8.20 -20.61 -5.43
C TRP A 358 -6.97 -21.01 -4.62
N GLN A 359 -6.52 -22.25 -4.75
CA GLN A 359 -5.29 -22.69 -4.10
C GLN A 359 -4.11 -22.49 -5.05
N ASP A 360 -3.09 -21.75 -4.60
CA ASP A 360 -1.88 -21.53 -5.39
C ASP A 360 -0.90 -22.71 -5.32
N SER A 361 0.24 -22.58 -6.02
CA SER A 361 1.28 -23.62 -6.05
C SER A 361 2.00 -23.83 -4.72
N LEU A 362 1.92 -22.88 -3.79
CA LEU A 362 2.47 -22.99 -2.43
C LEU A 362 1.48 -23.66 -1.47
N GLY A 363 0.23 -23.82 -1.89
CA GLY A 363 -0.84 -24.40 -1.10
C GLY A 363 -1.70 -23.36 -0.38
N ASP A 364 -1.44 -22.07 -0.59
CA ASP A 364 -2.16 -20.97 0.04
C ASP A 364 -3.45 -20.66 -0.72
N TYR A 365 -4.47 -20.18 -0.01
CA TYR A 365 -5.79 -19.94 -0.60
C TYR A 365 -6.01 -18.46 -0.90
N LEU A 366 -5.85 -18.09 -2.17
CA LEU A 366 -6.18 -16.77 -2.69
C LEU A 366 -7.68 -16.54 -2.65
N VAL A 367 -8.07 -15.36 -2.19
CA VAL A 367 -9.46 -14.96 -2.00
C VAL A 367 -9.97 -14.14 -3.19
N PHE A 368 -11.23 -14.38 -3.55
CA PHE A 368 -12.01 -13.51 -4.42
C PHE A 368 -13.36 -13.18 -3.80
N MET A 369 -13.80 -11.93 -3.92
CA MET A 369 -15.12 -11.49 -3.49
C MET A 369 -15.98 -11.09 -4.69
N ASP A 370 -17.28 -11.38 -4.62
CA ASP A 370 -18.25 -10.87 -5.58
C ASP A 370 -18.32 -9.34 -5.50
N LYS A 371 -18.21 -8.66 -6.64
CA LYS A 371 -18.26 -7.20 -6.75
C LYS A 371 -19.52 -6.59 -6.12
N ASP A 372 -20.65 -7.31 -6.13
CA ASP A 372 -21.91 -6.79 -5.59
C ASP A 372 -21.88 -6.74 -4.05
N PHE A 373 -20.93 -7.45 -3.45
CA PHE A 373 -20.67 -7.50 -2.03
C PHE A 373 -19.41 -6.76 -1.59
N ALA A 374 -18.58 -6.31 -2.53
CA ALA A 374 -17.45 -5.43 -2.27
C ALA A 374 -17.89 -4.19 -1.46
N PRO A 375 -17.01 -3.62 -0.61
CA PRO A 375 -17.36 -2.43 0.17
C PRO A 375 -17.73 -1.27 -0.77
N LEU A 376 -18.82 -0.56 -0.48
CA LEU A 376 -19.19 0.68 -1.18
C LEU A 376 -18.61 1.92 -0.51
N VAL A 377 -17.78 1.78 0.52
CA VAL A 377 -17.09 2.98 1.02
C VAL A 377 -15.96 3.35 0.10
N GLU A 378 -15.92 4.65 -0.06
CA GLU A 378 -14.78 5.41 -0.48
C GLU A 378 -13.60 5.18 0.45
N CYS A 379 -12.44 5.01 -0.15
CA CYS A 379 -11.34 5.81 0.36
C CYS A 379 -11.16 6.97 -0.59
N GLY A 380 -11.51 8.14 -0.06
CA GLY A 380 -10.84 9.33 -0.51
C GLY A 380 -9.37 9.16 -0.19
N LYS A 381 -8.50 9.49 -1.14
CA LYS A 381 -7.08 9.76 -0.87
C LYS A 381 -6.80 11.23 -1.12
N PRO A 382 -7.22 12.16 -0.23
CA PRO A 382 -6.99 13.55 -0.46
C PRO A 382 -5.64 13.99 0.10
N LEU A 383 -4.97 14.85 -0.66
CA LEU A 383 -3.78 15.57 -0.22
C LEU A 383 -4.16 17.04 -0.02
N ILE A 384 -3.85 17.56 1.16
CA ILE A 384 -4.10 18.95 1.54
C ILE A 384 -2.78 19.72 1.49
N TYR A 385 -2.73 20.79 0.70
CA TYR A 385 -1.64 21.75 0.67
C TYR A 385 -2.03 23.02 1.41
N LEU A 386 -1.17 23.45 2.33
CA LEU A 386 -1.27 24.70 3.07
C LEU A 386 -0.27 25.73 2.51
N TYR A 387 -0.77 26.86 2.01
CA TYR A 387 0.04 27.95 1.47
C TYR A 387 -0.21 29.27 2.24
N PRO A 388 0.31 29.44 3.47
CA PRO A 388 0.22 30.71 4.18
C PRO A 388 1.12 31.79 3.54
N THR A 389 0.89 33.06 3.87
CA THR A 389 1.70 34.17 3.35
C THR A 389 3.04 34.35 4.08
N GLU A 390 3.14 33.80 5.28
CA GLU A 390 4.35 33.72 6.12
C GLU A 390 4.30 32.41 6.92
N PRO A 391 5.43 31.91 7.47
CA PRO A 391 5.42 30.70 8.29
C PRO A 391 4.39 30.81 9.43
N THR A 392 3.43 29.89 9.47
CA THR A 392 2.23 30.00 10.31
C THR A 392 1.92 28.67 10.98
N GLU A 393 1.66 28.67 12.30
CA GLU A 393 1.10 27.51 12.98
C GLU A 393 -0.36 27.30 12.52
N VAL A 394 -0.65 26.12 11.98
CA VAL A 394 -1.96 25.77 11.44
C VAL A 394 -2.45 24.48 12.11
N SER A 395 -3.67 24.55 12.63
CA SER A 395 -4.45 23.43 13.11
C SER A 395 -5.43 22.98 12.02
N VAL A 396 -5.43 21.69 11.69
CA VAL A 396 -6.31 21.10 10.66
C VAL A 396 -7.03 19.87 11.21
N GLU A 397 -8.35 19.86 11.12
CA GLU A 397 -9.20 18.73 11.47
C GLU A 397 -10.08 18.34 10.28
N VAL A 398 -10.08 17.05 9.96
CA VAL A 398 -10.94 16.44 8.95
C VAL A 398 -12.05 15.65 9.65
N GLY A 399 -13.29 15.91 9.28
CA GLY A 399 -14.47 15.13 9.67
C GLY A 399 -14.53 13.83 8.88
N ALA A 400 -13.60 12.92 9.17
CA ALA A 400 -13.49 11.60 8.57
C ALA A 400 -12.92 10.60 9.58
N ASP A 401 -13.25 9.32 9.38
CA ASP A 401 -12.61 8.19 10.07
C ASP A 401 -11.29 7.90 9.36
N ILE A 402 -10.24 8.65 9.73
CA ILE A 402 -8.90 8.55 9.14
C ILE A 402 -8.24 7.23 9.54
N ARG A 403 -7.72 6.52 8.52
CA ARG A 403 -7.03 5.23 8.64
C ARG A 403 -5.53 5.35 8.36
N VAL A 404 -5.18 6.14 7.35
CA VAL A 404 -3.78 6.44 7.01
C VAL A 404 -3.64 7.95 6.95
N SER A 405 -2.52 8.45 7.45
CA SER A 405 -2.23 9.89 7.42
C SER A 405 -0.73 10.11 7.50
N GLU A 406 -0.24 11.11 6.78
CA GLU A 406 1.10 11.64 6.93
C GLU A 406 1.00 13.17 7.00
N PRO A 407 1.46 13.83 8.07
CA PRO A 407 1.96 13.25 9.33
C PRO A 407 0.88 12.51 10.14
N ALA A 408 1.27 11.82 11.21
CA ALA A 408 0.35 11.06 12.05
C ALA A 408 -0.82 11.92 12.60
N TYR A 409 -2.05 11.50 12.32
CA TYR A 409 -3.29 12.19 12.71
C TYR A 409 -3.69 11.87 14.16
N ASN A 410 -3.25 12.69 15.11
CA ASN A 410 -3.46 12.49 16.56
C ASN A 410 -4.69 13.26 17.09
N ASN A 411 -5.85 13.14 16.41
CA ASN A 411 -7.08 13.95 16.54
C ASN A 411 -7.08 15.29 15.81
N GLY A 412 -6.27 15.41 14.76
CA GLY A 412 -6.00 16.67 14.06
C GLY A 412 -4.50 16.83 13.84
N TRP A 413 -4.14 17.69 12.90
CA TRP A 413 -2.77 18.10 12.68
C TRP A 413 -2.52 19.47 13.30
N GLU A 414 -1.37 19.61 13.93
CA GLU A 414 -0.82 20.90 14.38
C GLU A 414 0.55 21.03 13.73
N VAL A 415 0.65 21.85 12.68
CA VAL A 415 1.86 21.95 11.85
C VAL A 415 2.32 23.39 11.69
N MET A 416 3.61 23.59 11.47
CA MET A 416 4.16 24.88 11.05
C MET A 416 4.15 24.94 9.52
N ALA A 417 3.09 25.51 8.95
CA ALA A 417 2.93 25.62 7.51
C ALA A 417 3.87 26.68 6.92
N GLN A 418 4.48 26.38 5.78
CA GLN A 418 5.43 27.24 5.08
C GLN A 418 4.81 27.87 3.82
N PRO A 419 5.18 29.10 3.43
CA PRO A 419 4.67 29.71 2.19
C PRO A 419 4.98 28.93 0.91
N SER A 420 6.00 28.08 0.94
CA SER A 420 6.34 27.15 -0.16
C SER A 420 5.35 26.00 -0.31
N GLY A 421 4.54 25.73 0.71
CA GLY A 421 3.66 24.57 0.79
C GLY A 421 3.95 23.74 2.02
N THR A 422 2.92 23.14 2.57
CA THR A 422 3.01 22.09 3.59
C THR A 422 1.88 21.12 3.34
N GLU A 423 2.23 19.85 3.27
CA GLU A 423 1.35 18.79 2.81
C GLU A 423 0.81 17.99 3.99
N LEU A 424 -0.46 17.64 3.93
CA LEU A 424 -1.14 16.77 4.87
C LEU A 424 -1.92 15.73 4.06
N TYR A 425 -1.46 14.50 4.10
CA TYR A 425 -2.12 13.36 3.46
C TYR A 425 -3.11 12.72 4.42
N TRP A 426 -4.30 12.40 3.94
CA TRP A 426 -5.17 11.47 4.65
C TRP A 426 -5.86 10.49 3.73
N GLU A 427 -6.21 9.36 4.32
CA GLU A 427 -7.09 8.38 3.75
C GLU A 427 -8.11 7.95 4.79
N GLY A 428 -9.37 7.93 4.40
CA GLY A 428 -10.43 7.49 5.27
C GLY A 428 -11.81 7.71 4.68
N LYS A 429 -12.81 7.37 5.50
CA LYS A 429 -14.21 7.57 5.17
C LYS A 429 -14.69 8.89 5.74
N GLY A 430 -15.24 9.78 4.90
CA GLY A 430 -15.88 11.01 5.36
C GLY A 430 -17.06 10.73 6.32
N HIS A 431 -17.28 11.59 7.29
CA HIS A 431 -18.43 11.49 8.23
C HIS A 431 -19.78 11.84 7.58
N GLY A 432 -19.73 12.48 6.40
CA GLY A 432 -20.88 12.93 5.65
C GLY A 432 -21.44 11.92 4.67
N VAL A 433 -22.42 12.39 3.88
CA VAL A 433 -23.09 11.59 2.85
C VAL A 433 -22.46 11.87 1.50
N TYR A 434 -22.12 10.82 0.77
CA TYR A 434 -21.65 10.93 -0.61
C TYR A 434 -22.75 11.42 -1.55
N PRO A 435 -22.48 12.39 -2.43
CA PRO A 435 -23.50 12.92 -3.31
C PRO A 435 -23.82 11.97 -4.46
N ASP A 436 -25.09 11.94 -4.89
CA ASP A 436 -25.48 11.26 -6.12
C ASP A 436 -24.72 11.81 -7.34
N ILE A 437 -24.12 10.92 -8.12
CA ILE A 437 -23.41 11.30 -9.35
C ILE A 437 -24.41 11.57 -10.47
N THR A 438 -24.87 12.82 -10.53
CA THR A 438 -25.83 13.33 -11.53
C THR A 438 -25.18 14.28 -12.53
N PHE A 439 -23.95 14.70 -12.27
CA PHE A 439 -23.17 15.58 -13.13
C PHE A 439 -21.86 14.91 -13.55
N GLY A 440 -21.31 15.31 -14.69
CA GLY A 440 -20.04 14.81 -15.20
C GLY A 440 -20.05 14.65 -16.71
N ARG A 441 -19.10 13.85 -17.22
CA ARG A 441 -19.04 13.48 -18.64
C ARG A 441 -18.43 12.10 -18.81
N VAL A 442 -18.72 11.47 -19.94
CA VAL A 442 -18.07 10.22 -20.37
C VAL A 442 -17.14 10.54 -21.53
N VAL A 443 -15.87 10.14 -21.43
CA VAL A 443 -14.83 10.38 -22.44
C VAL A 443 -14.22 9.06 -22.90
N PRO A 444 -13.68 8.96 -24.12
CA PRO A 444 -12.85 7.81 -24.51
C PRO A 444 -11.65 7.65 -23.56
N LYS A 445 -11.23 6.42 -23.23
CA LYS A 445 -10.05 6.16 -22.37
C LYS A 445 -8.81 6.90 -22.82
N VAL A 446 -8.53 6.89 -24.13
CA VAL A 446 -7.38 7.61 -24.73
C VAL A 446 -7.43 9.14 -24.55
N GLN A 447 -8.55 9.69 -24.09
CA GLN A 447 -8.72 11.12 -23.79
C GLN A 447 -8.85 11.40 -22.28
N ALA A 448 -8.92 10.38 -21.43
CA ALA A 448 -9.22 10.53 -20.00
C ALA A 448 -8.16 11.38 -19.29
N GLU A 449 -6.88 11.06 -19.47
CA GLU A 449 -5.76 11.81 -18.89
C GLU A 449 -5.80 13.30 -19.26
N LEU A 450 -5.93 13.58 -20.56
CA LEU A 450 -5.96 14.94 -21.11
C LEU A 450 -7.21 15.72 -20.64
N ALA A 451 -8.33 15.01 -20.49
CA ALA A 451 -9.57 15.55 -19.95
C ALA A 451 -9.46 15.92 -18.46
N ILE A 452 -8.82 15.08 -17.64
CA ILE A 452 -8.60 15.32 -16.21
C ILE A 452 -7.65 16.51 -16.01
N LYS A 453 -6.49 16.51 -16.68
CA LYS A 453 -5.55 17.65 -16.66
C LYS A 453 -6.24 18.96 -17.05
N SER A 454 -7.05 18.95 -18.11
CA SER A 454 -7.81 20.13 -18.52
C SER A 454 -8.85 20.58 -17.48
N ASP A 455 -9.46 19.66 -16.75
CA ASP A 455 -10.47 19.98 -15.74
C ASP A 455 -9.84 20.56 -14.48
N LEU A 456 -8.71 20.02 -14.03
CA LEU A 456 -7.95 20.56 -12.89
C LEU A 456 -7.47 22.00 -13.13
N VAL A 457 -6.96 22.31 -14.33
CA VAL A 457 -6.61 23.70 -14.73
C VAL A 457 -7.82 24.63 -14.60
N LYS A 458 -9.01 24.19 -15.05
CA LYS A 458 -10.24 25.00 -14.96
C LYS A 458 -10.70 25.20 -13.52
N GLN A 459 -10.32 24.31 -12.61
CA GLN A 459 -10.63 24.40 -11.19
C GLN A 459 -9.58 25.22 -10.41
N GLY A 460 -8.49 25.63 -11.05
CA GLY A 460 -7.50 26.55 -10.47
C GLY A 460 -6.30 25.88 -9.82
N LEU A 461 -6.05 24.60 -10.13
CA LEU A 461 -4.84 23.92 -9.68
C LEU A 461 -3.61 24.38 -10.47
N THR A 462 -2.46 24.39 -9.80
CA THR A 462 -1.17 24.72 -10.42
C THR A 462 -0.62 23.54 -11.22
N ALA A 463 0.44 23.76 -12.00
CA ALA A 463 1.10 22.69 -12.72
C ALA A 463 1.67 21.61 -11.78
N SER A 464 2.21 22.00 -10.61
CA SER A 464 2.74 21.06 -9.61
C SER A 464 1.63 20.19 -9.04
N GLU A 465 0.56 20.81 -8.52
CA GLU A 465 -0.56 20.05 -7.94
C GLU A 465 -1.24 19.13 -8.97
N ILE A 466 -1.25 19.51 -10.25
CA ILE A 466 -1.75 18.66 -11.34
C ILE A 466 -0.80 17.50 -11.61
N LYS A 467 0.52 17.71 -11.51
CA LYS A 467 1.51 16.64 -11.62
C LYS A 467 1.24 15.61 -10.51
N ASP A 468 1.23 16.05 -9.27
CA ASP A 468 1.05 15.21 -8.08
C ASP A 468 -0.29 14.45 -8.11
N PHE A 469 -1.37 15.13 -8.51
CA PHE A 469 -2.67 14.49 -8.72
C PHE A 469 -2.59 13.37 -9.78
N MET A 470 -1.96 13.63 -10.93
CA MET A 470 -1.94 12.70 -12.03
C MET A 470 -0.98 11.53 -11.78
N GLU A 471 0.16 11.76 -11.14
CA GLU A 471 1.11 10.72 -10.73
C GLU A 471 0.38 9.63 -9.93
N PHE A 472 -0.44 10.05 -8.97
CA PHE A 472 -1.24 9.11 -8.20
C PHE A 472 -2.42 8.53 -8.99
N TRP A 473 -3.27 9.36 -9.61
CA TRP A 473 -4.57 8.90 -10.14
C TRP A 473 -4.49 8.25 -11.52
N GLN A 474 -3.48 8.55 -12.33
CA GLN A 474 -3.38 8.05 -13.71
C GLN A 474 -3.29 6.51 -13.80
N PRO A 475 -2.43 5.83 -13.01
CA PRO A 475 -2.34 4.37 -13.02
C PRO A 475 -3.66 3.69 -12.64
N HIS A 476 -4.47 4.34 -11.81
CA HIS A 476 -5.73 3.81 -11.27
C HIS A 476 -6.94 4.03 -12.20
N LEU A 477 -6.77 4.75 -13.32
CA LEU A 477 -7.88 4.99 -14.25
C LEU A 477 -8.32 3.68 -14.95
N PRO A 478 -9.62 3.37 -15.03
CA PRO A 478 -10.13 2.13 -15.61
C PRO A 478 -9.62 1.92 -17.03
N ASN A 479 -9.36 0.67 -17.42
CA ASN A 479 -8.92 0.33 -18.77
C ASN A 479 -10.09 0.16 -19.78
N SER A 480 -11.33 0.35 -19.34
CA SER A 480 -12.53 0.27 -20.18
C SER A 480 -12.52 1.27 -21.34
N ARG A 481 -13.25 0.99 -22.42
CA ARG A 481 -13.29 1.81 -23.65
C ARG A 481 -13.61 3.29 -23.41
N TYR A 482 -14.47 3.59 -22.43
CA TYR A 482 -14.84 4.94 -22.03
C TYR A 482 -14.70 5.08 -20.51
N VAL A 483 -14.48 6.30 -20.03
CA VAL A 483 -14.35 6.61 -18.61
C VAL A 483 -15.35 7.71 -18.27
N ARG A 484 -16.16 7.50 -17.23
CA ARG A 484 -16.96 8.55 -16.59
C ARG A 484 -16.04 9.38 -15.70
N LEU A 485 -16.13 10.69 -15.80
CA LEU A 485 -15.48 11.66 -14.91
C LEU A 485 -16.55 12.54 -14.27
N SER A 486 -16.52 12.66 -12.95
CA SER A 486 -17.37 13.54 -12.15
C SER A 486 -16.55 14.18 -11.04
N TRP A 487 -16.67 15.49 -10.85
CA TRP A 487 -15.92 16.24 -9.84
C TRP A 487 -16.82 16.67 -8.69
N LEU A 488 -16.43 16.40 -7.44
CA LEU A 488 -17.04 17.06 -6.30
C LEU A 488 -16.36 18.40 -6.06
N ASN A 489 -17.16 19.42 -5.75
CA ASN A 489 -16.68 20.76 -5.44
C ASN A 489 -16.50 20.96 -3.91
N THR A 490 -15.98 22.13 -3.52
CA THR A 490 -15.80 22.50 -2.11
C THR A 490 -17.07 22.37 -1.26
N GLU A 491 -18.25 22.69 -1.79
CA GLU A 491 -19.51 22.56 -1.03
C GLU A 491 -19.84 21.10 -0.75
N GLN A 492 -19.74 20.23 -1.77
CA GLN A 492 -19.98 18.81 -1.63
C GLN A 492 -18.92 18.15 -0.72
N MET A 493 -17.65 18.52 -0.87
CA MET A 493 -16.59 18.04 0.01
C MET A 493 -16.76 18.49 1.46
N ASN A 494 -17.27 19.71 1.71
CA ASN A 494 -17.59 20.15 3.06
C ASN A 494 -18.76 19.40 3.69
N GLN A 495 -19.66 18.84 2.88
CA GLN A 495 -20.72 17.96 3.36
C GLN A 495 -20.20 16.55 3.61
N LEU A 496 -19.36 16.02 2.71
CA LEU A 496 -18.81 14.66 2.76
C LEU A 496 -17.74 14.48 3.84
N ALA A 497 -16.74 15.35 3.86
CA ALA A 497 -15.62 15.32 4.80
C ALA A 497 -15.34 16.76 5.26
N PRO A 498 -16.08 17.28 6.26
CA PRO A 498 -15.92 18.65 6.73
C PRO A 498 -14.46 18.95 7.09
N LEU A 499 -13.93 20.09 6.64
CA LEU A 499 -12.55 20.49 6.89
C LEU A 499 -12.53 21.76 7.77
N GLN A 500 -11.96 21.66 8.97
CA GLN A 500 -11.77 22.77 9.88
C GLN A 500 -10.30 23.16 9.91
N ILE A 501 -10.01 24.45 9.72
CA ILE A 501 -8.65 24.98 9.66
C ILE A 501 -8.55 26.25 10.48
N THR A 502 -7.54 26.32 11.36
CA THR A 502 -7.23 27.50 12.19
C THR A 502 -5.75 27.88 12.01
N PRO A 503 -5.40 29.12 11.63
CA PRO A 503 -6.31 30.22 11.27
C PRO A 503 -7.13 29.90 10.02
N LYS A 504 -8.29 30.53 9.89
CA LYS A 504 -9.17 30.31 8.74
C LYS A 504 -8.46 30.76 7.44
N PRO A 505 -8.41 29.92 6.39
CA PRO A 505 -7.83 30.34 5.12
C PRO A 505 -8.70 31.40 4.43
N ASP A 506 -8.04 32.29 3.70
CA ASP A 506 -8.67 33.29 2.84
C ASP A 506 -9.26 32.61 1.58
N THR A 507 -8.58 31.58 1.09
CA THR A 507 -8.99 30.80 -0.09
C THR A 507 -8.99 29.30 0.23
N LEU A 508 -10.10 28.60 -0.05
CA LEU A 508 -10.20 27.14 0.07
C LEU A 508 -10.71 26.54 -1.24
N ILE A 509 -9.89 25.72 -1.88
CA ILE A 509 -10.22 24.98 -3.10
C ILE A 509 -10.19 23.50 -2.75
N ARG A 510 -11.32 22.80 -2.92
CA ARG A 510 -11.37 21.35 -2.77
C ARG A 510 -11.90 20.73 -4.05
N VAL A 511 -11.14 19.81 -4.63
CA VAL A 511 -11.52 19.07 -5.85
C VAL A 511 -11.41 17.58 -5.59
N PHE A 512 -12.43 16.82 -5.96
CA PHE A 512 -12.41 15.38 -5.74
C PHE A 512 -12.95 14.64 -6.95
N LEU A 513 -12.14 13.76 -7.54
CA LEU A 513 -12.52 13.03 -8.74
C LEU A 513 -13.21 11.71 -8.39
N ASP A 514 -14.46 11.59 -8.81
CA ASP A 514 -15.10 10.30 -9.04
C ASP A 514 -14.89 9.88 -10.49
N PHE A 515 -14.41 8.66 -10.69
CA PHE A 515 -14.38 8.05 -12.01
C PHE A 515 -14.87 6.61 -12.00
N ALA A 516 -15.39 6.17 -13.15
CA ALA A 516 -15.82 4.79 -13.33
C ALA A 516 -15.65 4.35 -14.79
N GLY A 517 -15.34 3.08 -15.00
CA GLY A 517 -15.26 2.49 -16.33
C GLY A 517 -16.63 2.43 -17.01
N GLN A 518 -16.67 2.59 -18.33
CA GLN A 518 -17.90 2.61 -19.12
C GLN A 518 -17.73 1.83 -20.43
N THR A 519 -18.73 1.03 -20.77
CA THR A 519 -18.77 0.28 -22.05
C THR A 519 -19.28 1.14 -23.22
N THR A 520 -19.92 2.27 -22.93
CA THR A 520 -20.55 3.16 -23.91
C THR A 520 -20.32 4.63 -23.57
N ALA A 521 -20.30 5.48 -24.60
CA ALA A 521 -20.23 6.94 -24.44
C ALA A 521 -21.57 7.58 -24.02
N LYS A 522 -22.68 6.82 -24.03
CA LYS A 522 -24.01 7.33 -23.67
C LYS A 522 -24.08 7.57 -22.18
N THR A 523 -24.58 8.73 -21.79
CA THR A 523 -24.76 9.10 -20.38
C THR A 523 -25.97 10.00 -20.18
N ASN A 524 -26.58 9.92 -19.00
CA ASN A 524 -27.65 10.82 -18.54
C ASN A 524 -27.10 11.95 -17.66
N LEU A 525 -25.77 12.03 -17.48
CA LEU A 525 -25.13 13.06 -16.66
C LEU A 525 -25.30 14.43 -17.28
N THR A 526 -25.52 15.41 -16.42
CA THR A 526 -25.48 16.83 -16.82
C THR A 526 -24.03 17.31 -16.84
N SER A 527 -23.61 17.98 -17.92
CA SER A 527 -22.23 18.48 -18.02
C SER A 527 -21.90 19.44 -16.87
N GLN A 528 -20.75 19.23 -16.23
CA GLN A 528 -20.26 20.15 -15.20
C GLN A 528 -19.67 21.42 -15.81
N THR A 529 -19.92 22.54 -15.15
CA THR A 529 -19.21 23.79 -15.38
C THR A 529 -18.19 23.95 -14.26
N LEU A 530 -16.92 23.81 -14.60
CA LEU A 530 -15.82 23.94 -13.66
C LEU A 530 -15.32 25.39 -13.64
N THR A 531 -15.09 25.91 -12.44
CA THR A 531 -14.64 27.29 -12.23
C THR A 531 -13.54 27.34 -11.19
N SER A 532 -12.55 28.21 -11.42
CA SER A 532 -11.47 28.48 -10.47
C SER A 532 -11.84 29.63 -9.54
N VAL A 533 -11.33 29.57 -8.31
CA VAL A 533 -11.33 30.72 -7.39
C VAL A 533 -9.92 31.35 -7.41
N PRO A 534 -9.78 32.69 -7.44
CA PRO A 534 -8.48 33.35 -7.30
C PRO A 534 -7.80 32.97 -5.98
N ARG A 535 -6.49 32.75 -6.01
CA ARG A 535 -5.69 32.48 -4.82
C ARG A 535 -5.29 33.79 -4.18
N ASP A 536 -5.97 34.16 -3.12
CA ASP A 536 -5.69 35.36 -2.33
C ASP A 536 -5.37 34.96 -0.89
N GLY A 537 -4.29 35.51 -0.32
CA GLY A 537 -3.92 35.30 1.09
C GLY A 537 -3.55 33.86 1.42
N PHE A 538 -3.85 33.43 2.65
CA PHE A 538 -3.65 32.04 3.06
C PHE A 538 -4.56 31.12 2.24
N THR A 539 -3.96 30.33 1.36
CA THR A 539 -4.67 29.43 0.45
C THR A 539 -4.50 27.99 0.89
N VAL A 540 -5.60 27.24 0.89
CA VAL A 540 -5.60 25.79 1.09
C VAL A 540 -6.19 25.11 -0.13
N ILE A 541 -5.45 24.13 -0.64
CA ILE A 541 -5.91 23.24 -1.72
C ILE A 541 -6.06 21.85 -1.13
N GLU A 542 -7.22 21.23 -1.31
CA GLU A 542 -7.33 19.77 -1.14
C GLU A 542 -7.71 19.18 -2.49
N TRP A 543 -6.95 18.21 -2.95
CA TRP A 543 -7.35 17.41 -4.09
C TRP A 543 -7.37 15.94 -3.72
N GLY A 544 -8.23 15.16 -4.36
CA GLY A 544 -8.31 13.72 -4.13
C GLY A 544 -9.22 13.06 -5.13
N GLY A 545 -9.57 11.81 -4.85
CA GLY A 545 -10.48 11.05 -5.69
C GLY A 545 -10.91 9.78 -5.01
N LEU A 546 -11.78 9.06 -5.71
CA LEU A 546 -12.37 7.82 -5.24
C LEU A 546 -11.70 6.62 -5.88
N LEU A 547 -11.05 5.79 -5.06
CA LEU A 547 -10.83 4.39 -5.40
C LEU A 547 -12.07 3.62 -4.94
N LEU A 548 -12.95 3.28 -5.88
CA LEU A 548 -13.83 2.14 -5.69
C LEU A 548 -12.95 0.90 -5.77
N GLY A 549 -13.10 -0.06 -4.85
CA GLY A 549 -12.39 -1.34 -4.92
C GLY A 549 -12.51 -1.89 -6.34
N GLN A 550 -11.41 -1.83 -7.08
CA GLN A 550 -11.28 -2.45 -8.40
C GLN A 550 -10.86 -3.89 -8.21
#